data_AF-A0A433JYE5-F1
#
_entry.id   AF-A0A433JYE5-F1
#
_cell.length_a   1.000
_cell.length_b   1.000
_cell.length_c   1.000
_cell.angle_alpha   90.00
_cell.angle_beta   90.00
_cell.angle_gamma   90.00
#
_symmetry.space_group_name_H-M   'P 1'
#
loop_
_entity.id
_entity.type
_entity.pdbx_description
1 polymer ?
#
loop_
_entity_poly.entity_id
_entity_poly.type
_entity_poly.pdbx_seq_one_letter_code
_entity_poly.pdbx_strand_id
1 'polypeptide(L)'
;MGLSTEDKLEAIKGGDYDAIRGAAQYGHLSTLRYLLEEVGLSTEDKLEAIKADNYYAIRASAENGHLSTLQYLLEEEGLSTEDKLEAIKGGDYDAIRGAAEKGHLATLRYLLEEVGLSTEDKLEAIKVDDCCAIRYAAENGHLATLQYLSEEVGLSKEDKLEAIKVDDCSAIRYAAENGHLSTLQYLSEEVGLSKEDKLEAIKGEDYYTIRKVAENGHMPTLQYLLEKMGLSKEDKLEAIKVDVYYAIRKAAANGHLSTLRYLLEEVGLSTKDKLKAIKVGDAIRWAAEKGQFETLQYLIEEVGLSTEDKLEAIKGG
;
A
#
# COMPACT_ATOMS: atom_id res chain seq x y z
N MET A 1 43.50 10.36 23.46
CA MET A 1 42.86 9.94 24.72
C MET A 1 41.46 9.52 24.35
N GLY A 2 41.08 8.27 24.63
CA GLY A 2 39.68 7.83 24.45
C GLY A 2 38.81 8.35 25.58
N LEU A 3 37.49 8.38 25.36
CA LEU A 3 36.50 8.63 26.42
C LEU A 3 36.65 7.61 27.56
N SER A 4 36.35 8.04 28.79
CA SER A 4 36.29 7.12 29.93
C SER A 4 35.11 6.15 29.76
N THR A 5 35.09 5.04 30.51
CA THR A 5 33.95 4.09 30.46
C THR A 5 32.65 4.77 30.89
N GLU A 6 32.71 5.63 31.90
CA GLU A 6 31.55 6.39 32.40
C GLU A 6 31.01 7.35 31.33
N ASP A 7 31.88 8.13 30.67
CA ASP A 7 31.46 9.04 29.59
C ASP A 7 30.83 8.29 28.40
N LYS A 8 31.32 7.08 28.10
CA LYS A 8 30.75 6.24 27.03
C LYS A 8 29.35 5.75 27.40
N LEU A 9 29.16 5.31 28.64
CA LEU A 9 27.86 4.84 29.11
C LEU A 9 26.86 6.00 29.17
N GLU A 10 27.27 7.17 29.65
CA GLU A 10 26.43 8.37 29.65
C GLU A 10 26.01 8.77 28.23
N ALA A 11 26.94 8.72 27.26
CA ALA A 11 26.63 9.00 25.86
C ALA A 11 25.63 8.01 25.25
N ILE A 12 25.66 6.72 25.64
CA ILE A 12 24.72 5.70 25.16
C ILE A 12 23.34 5.85 25.81
N LYS A 13 23.30 6.14 27.11
CA LYS A 13 22.07 6.40 27.87
C LYS A 13 21.41 7.72 27.47
N GLY A 14 22.18 8.64 26.87
CA GLY A 14 21.72 9.93 26.39
C GLY A 14 20.49 9.81 25.48
N GLY A 15 19.54 10.74 25.67
CA GLY A 15 18.30 10.74 24.92
C GLY A 15 17.39 9.55 25.20
N ASP A 16 17.50 8.92 26.38
CA ASP A 16 16.76 7.68 26.70
C ASP A 16 17.09 6.57 25.70
N TYR A 17 18.40 6.29 25.53
CA TYR A 17 18.90 5.23 24.65
C TYR A 17 18.62 5.43 23.14
N ASP A 18 18.59 6.68 22.67
CA ASP A 18 18.32 7.05 21.26
C ASP A 18 19.19 6.31 20.24
N ALA A 19 20.48 6.12 20.53
CA ALA A 19 21.40 5.43 19.62
C ALA A 19 21.02 3.95 19.43
N ILE A 20 20.51 3.30 20.47
CA ILE A 20 20.03 1.90 20.44
C ILE A 20 18.74 1.82 19.64
N ARG A 21 17.77 2.72 19.90
CA ARG A 21 16.52 2.82 19.14
C ARG A 21 16.78 3.05 17.65
N GLY A 22 17.68 3.98 17.31
CA GLY A 22 18.07 4.25 15.93
C GLY A 22 18.73 3.05 15.26
N ALA A 23 19.67 2.39 15.94
CA ALA A 23 20.29 1.17 15.39
C ALA A 23 19.26 0.06 15.12
N ALA A 24 18.26 -0.08 15.99
CA ALA A 24 17.17 -1.04 15.81
C ALA A 24 16.24 -0.68 14.64
N GLN A 25 15.80 0.59 14.58
CA GLN A 25 14.90 1.12 13.55
C GLN A 25 15.46 0.93 12.13
N TYR A 26 16.77 1.10 11.95
CA TYR A 26 17.45 0.95 10.66
C TYR A 26 18.15 -0.41 10.47
N GLY A 27 17.92 -1.36 11.38
CA GLY A 27 18.37 -2.75 11.21
C GLY A 27 19.88 -2.94 11.29
N HIS A 28 20.59 -2.02 11.96
CA HIS A 28 22.04 -2.06 12.10
C HIS A 28 22.45 -3.00 13.23
N LEU A 29 22.19 -4.31 13.07
CA LEU A 29 22.42 -5.34 14.09
C LEU A 29 23.86 -5.33 14.65
N SER A 30 24.87 -5.10 13.80
CA SER A 30 26.26 -5.03 14.27
C SER A 30 26.51 -3.84 15.20
N THR A 31 25.92 -2.68 14.88
CA THR A 31 25.97 -1.48 15.74
C THR A 31 25.22 -1.72 17.04
N LEU A 32 24.03 -2.34 16.95
CA LEU A 32 23.21 -2.65 18.11
C LEU A 32 23.93 -3.60 19.09
N ARG A 33 24.56 -4.67 18.58
CA ARG A 33 25.41 -5.58 19.37
C ARG A 33 26.58 -4.87 20.02
N TYR A 34 27.26 -4.01 19.27
CA TYR A 34 28.36 -3.22 19.85
C TYR A 34 27.87 -2.34 21.00
N LEU A 35 26.74 -1.63 20.82
CA LEU A 35 26.18 -0.75 21.85
C LEU A 35 25.74 -1.50 23.11
N LEU A 36 25.13 -2.68 22.95
CA LEU A 36 24.63 -3.47 24.08
C LEU A 36 25.73 -4.29 24.78
N GLU A 37 26.63 -4.92 24.04
CA GLU A 37 27.62 -5.87 24.60
C GLU A 37 28.99 -5.23 24.88
N GLU A 38 29.55 -4.56 23.88
CA GLU A 38 30.98 -4.22 23.86
C GLU A 38 31.31 -2.94 24.64
N VAL A 39 30.30 -2.11 24.92
CA VAL A 39 30.48 -0.85 25.67
C VAL A 39 30.34 -1.06 27.19
N GLY A 40 29.98 -2.27 27.63
CA GLY A 40 29.96 -2.65 29.04
C GLY A 40 28.70 -2.20 29.80
N LEU A 41 27.55 -2.12 29.12
CA LEU A 41 26.27 -1.97 29.80
C LEU A 41 26.03 -3.18 30.72
N SER A 42 25.49 -2.92 31.91
CA SER A 42 25.02 -4.01 32.77
C SER A 42 23.77 -4.67 32.16
N THR A 43 23.45 -5.90 32.57
CA THR A 43 22.21 -6.58 32.14
C THR A 43 20.98 -5.72 32.42
N GLU A 44 20.93 -5.03 33.56
CA GLU A 44 19.82 -4.14 33.90
C GLU A 44 19.73 -2.97 32.92
N ASP A 45 20.86 -2.34 32.57
CA ASP A 45 20.87 -1.21 31.62
C ASP A 45 20.47 -1.65 30.21
N LYS A 46 20.85 -2.86 29.79
CA LYS A 46 20.41 -3.42 28.50
C LYS A 46 18.89 -3.60 28.48
N LEU A 47 18.31 -4.16 29.54
CA LEU A 47 16.87 -4.33 29.65
C LEU A 47 16.16 -2.98 29.70
N GLU A 48 16.68 -2.01 30.45
CA GLU A 48 16.17 -0.63 30.45
C GLU A 48 16.17 -0.04 29.04
N ALA A 49 17.27 -0.19 28.29
CA ALA A 49 17.39 0.29 26.91
C ALA A 49 16.40 -0.38 25.94
N ILE A 50 16.16 -1.68 26.10
CA ILE A 50 15.21 -2.43 25.27
C ILE A 50 13.77 -2.02 25.59
N LYS A 51 13.46 -1.77 26.87
CA LYS A 51 12.13 -1.36 27.35
C LYS A 51 11.83 0.12 27.15
N ALA A 52 12.87 0.94 26.91
CA ALA A 52 12.76 2.37 26.70
C ALA A 52 11.73 2.74 25.63
N ASP A 53 11.04 3.86 25.86
CA ASP A 53 9.93 4.35 25.02
C ASP A 53 8.91 3.25 24.64
N ASN A 54 8.49 2.49 25.67
CA ASN A 54 7.52 1.40 25.53
C ASN A 54 7.93 0.42 24.41
N TYR A 55 9.13 -0.14 24.55
CA TYR A 55 9.70 -1.13 23.63
C TYR A 55 9.85 -0.63 22.18
N TYR A 56 10.11 0.66 21.97
CA TYR A 56 10.20 1.26 20.64
C TYR A 56 11.18 0.52 19.72
N ALA A 57 12.35 0.13 20.22
CA ALA A 57 13.36 -0.58 19.44
C ALA A 57 12.81 -1.88 18.82
N ILE A 58 12.00 -2.64 19.59
CA ILE A 58 11.33 -3.86 19.13
C ILE A 58 10.29 -3.51 18.06
N ARG A 59 9.36 -2.59 18.36
CA ARG A 59 8.29 -2.19 17.43
C ARG A 59 8.85 -1.63 16.11
N ALA A 60 9.85 -0.74 16.17
CA ALA A 60 10.46 -0.14 14.99
C ALA A 60 11.26 -1.15 14.15
N SER A 61 11.95 -2.10 14.78
CA SER A 61 12.64 -3.17 14.04
C SER A 61 11.65 -4.10 13.32
N ALA A 62 10.49 -4.36 13.93
CA ALA A 62 9.41 -5.12 13.33
C ALA A 62 8.76 -4.37 12.15
N GLU A 63 8.35 -3.13 12.38
CA GLU A 63 7.73 -2.25 11.38
C GLU A 63 8.61 -2.12 10.13
N ASN A 64 9.94 -2.04 10.28
CA ASN A 64 10.87 -1.90 9.16
C ASN A 64 11.46 -3.23 8.67
N GLY A 65 10.91 -4.36 9.12
CA GLY A 65 11.23 -5.68 8.56
C GLY A 65 12.62 -6.20 8.92
N HIS A 66 13.25 -5.65 9.96
CA HIS A 66 14.59 -6.03 10.40
C HIS A 66 14.54 -7.26 11.30
N LEU A 67 14.10 -8.40 10.75
CA LEU A 67 13.86 -9.65 11.48
C LEU A 67 15.05 -10.07 12.36
N SER A 68 16.28 -10.03 11.85
CA SER A 68 17.45 -10.43 12.65
C SER A 68 17.72 -9.49 13.84
N THR A 69 17.38 -8.21 13.69
CA THR A 69 17.48 -7.22 14.77
C THR A 69 16.37 -7.41 15.79
N LEU A 70 15.15 -7.66 15.31
CA LEU A 70 13.99 -7.99 16.14
C LEU A 70 14.25 -9.25 16.98
N GLN A 71 14.71 -10.33 16.35
CA GLN A 71 15.09 -11.58 17.01
C GLN A 71 16.14 -11.35 18.09
N TYR A 72 17.21 -10.60 17.76
CA TYR A 72 18.25 -10.29 18.72
C TYR A 72 17.72 -9.54 19.95
N LEU A 73 16.85 -8.54 19.77
CA LEU A 73 16.25 -7.81 20.88
C LEU A 73 15.32 -8.68 21.73
N LEU A 74 14.48 -9.50 21.09
CA LEU A 74 13.52 -10.38 21.78
C LEU A 74 14.18 -11.59 22.44
N GLU A 75 15.41 -11.94 22.06
CA GLU A 75 16.18 -13.04 22.63
C GLU A 75 17.22 -12.58 23.66
N GLU A 76 17.22 -11.29 24.03
CA GLU A 76 18.14 -10.75 25.06
C GLU A 76 17.95 -11.47 26.41
N GLU A 77 19.08 -11.78 27.06
CA GLU A 77 19.08 -12.46 28.34
C GLU A 77 18.39 -11.60 29.42
N GLY A 78 17.44 -12.19 30.13
CA GLY A 78 16.68 -11.51 31.18
C GLY A 78 15.37 -10.87 30.70
N LEU A 79 15.12 -10.79 29.38
CA LEU A 79 13.82 -10.35 28.86
C LEU A 79 12.79 -11.47 29.05
N SER A 80 11.80 -11.22 29.91
CA SER A 80 10.81 -12.24 30.26
C SER A 80 9.81 -12.47 29.13
N THR A 81 9.10 -13.61 29.15
CA THR A 81 8.01 -13.86 28.18
C THR A 81 6.93 -12.78 28.26
N GLU A 82 6.63 -12.28 29.45
CA GLU A 82 5.65 -11.20 29.63
C GLU A 82 6.12 -9.92 28.94
N ASP A 83 7.38 -9.54 29.10
CA ASP A 83 7.95 -8.36 28.45
C ASP A 83 7.89 -8.46 26.91
N LYS A 84 8.14 -9.65 26.36
CA LYS A 84 8.03 -9.89 24.91
C LYS A 84 6.60 -9.70 24.44
N LEU A 85 5.62 -10.27 25.15
CA LEU A 85 4.21 -10.14 24.81
C LEU A 85 3.74 -8.69 24.96
N GLU A 86 4.16 -7.98 26.01
CA GLU A 86 3.89 -6.55 26.20
C GLU A 86 4.45 -5.72 25.03
N ALA A 87 5.69 -5.99 24.60
CA ALA A 87 6.31 -5.30 23.47
C ALA A 87 5.55 -5.50 22.15
N ILE A 88 5.01 -6.71 21.90
CA ILE A 88 4.25 -7.01 20.68
C ILE A 88 2.83 -6.47 20.72
N LYS A 89 2.18 -6.50 21.90
CA LYS A 89 0.83 -5.94 22.13
C LYS A 89 0.83 -4.41 22.22
N GLY A 90 1.97 -3.81 22.54
CA GLY A 90 2.11 -2.37 22.71
C GLY A 90 1.65 -1.56 21.50
N GLY A 91 0.97 -0.44 21.77
CA GLY A 91 0.40 0.41 20.71
C GLY A 91 -0.67 -0.30 19.89
N ASP A 92 -1.50 -1.14 20.53
CA ASP A 92 -2.55 -1.91 19.88
C ASP A 92 -2.03 -2.75 18.70
N TYR A 93 -0.94 -3.48 18.97
CA TYR A 93 -0.24 -4.33 18.00
C TYR A 93 0.44 -3.58 16.84
N ASP A 94 0.96 -2.37 17.11
CA ASP A 94 1.72 -1.52 16.16
C ASP A 94 2.76 -2.29 15.34
N ALA A 95 3.53 -3.17 15.99
CA ALA A 95 4.59 -3.96 15.33
C ALA A 95 4.03 -4.87 14.23
N ILE A 96 2.88 -5.49 14.47
CA ILE A 96 2.19 -6.39 13.54
C ILE A 96 1.58 -5.58 12.39
N ARG A 97 0.87 -4.50 12.72
CA ARG A 97 0.28 -3.58 11.73
C ARG A 97 1.33 -2.99 10.80
N GLY A 98 2.42 -2.46 11.35
CA GLY A 98 3.51 -1.87 10.58
C GLY A 98 4.23 -2.88 9.68
N ALA A 99 4.49 -4.08 10.19
CA ALA A 99 5.07 -5.16 9.38
C ALA A 99 4.11 -5.58 8.25
N ALA A 100 2.79 -5.55 8.47
CA ALA A 100 1.80 -5.84 7.45
C ALA A 100 1.72 -4.75 6.37
N GLU A 101 1.65 -3.48 6.80
CA GLU A 101 1.62 -2.29 5.93
C GLU A 101 2.80 -2.23 4.98
N LYS A 102 4.01 -2.59 5.45
CA LYS A 102 5.25 -2.58 4.66
C LYS A 102 5.57 -3.94 4.01
N GLY A 103 4.71 -4.94 4.19
CA GLY A 103 4.82 -6.22 3.51
C GLY A 103 5.93 -7.14 4.02
N HIS A 104 6.38 -6.95 5.26
CA HIS A 104 7.44 -7.73 5.88
C HIS A 104 6.93 -9.09 6.41
N LEU A 105 6.51 -9.97 5.49
CA LEU A 105 5.90 -11.26 5.81
C LEU A 105 6.74 -12.14 6.76
N ALA A 106 8.07 -12.18 6.59
CA ALA A 106 8.93 -12.98 7.45
C ALA A 106 8.91 -12.49 8.91
N THR A 107 8.94 -11.17 9.09
CA THR A 107 8.81 -10.52 10.40
C THR A 107 7.44 -10.76 11.00
N LEU A 108 6.38 -10.59 10.20
CA LEU A 108 5.00 -10.80 10.63
C LEU A 108 4.77 -12.26 11.09
N ARG A 109 5.28 -13.25 10.36
CA ARG A 109 5.25 -14.66 10.76
C ARG A 109 5.98 -14.90 12.06
N TYR A 110 7.17 -14.33 12.24
CA TYR A 110 7.91 -14.47 13.49
C TYR A 110 7.11 -13.92 14.68
N LEU A 111 6.54 -12.72 14.54
CA LEU A 111 5.69 -12.10 15.57
C LEU A 111 4.48 -12.94 15.94
N LEU A 112 3.75 -13.45 14.93
CA LEU A 112 2.51 -14.19 15.14
C LEU A 112 2.72 -15.65 15.56
N GLU A 113 3.81 -16.30 15.14
CA GLU A 113 3.98 -17.75 15.32
C GLU A 113 5.04 -18.13 16.36
N GLU A 114 6.09 -17.32 16.52
CA GLU A 114 7.29 -17.72 17.27
C GLU A 114 7.44 -17.00 18.62
N VAL A 115 6.86 -15.80 18.78
CA VAL A 115 6.95 -15.02 20.03
C VAL A 115 6.03 -15.57 21.14
N GLY A 116 5.13 -16.50 20.82
CA GLY A 116 4.28 -17.20 21.79
C GLY A 116 2.92 -16.54 22.04
N LEU A 117 2.43 -15.71 21.11
CA LEU A 117 1.06 -15.20 21.14
C LEU A 117 0.05 -16.36 21.16
N SER A 118 -0.96 -16.25 22.03
CA SER A 118 -2.07 -17.20 22.02
C SER A 118 -2.91 -17.03 20.75
N THR A 119 -3.72 -18.02 20.39
CA THR A 119 -4.63 -17.91 19.24
C THR A 119 -5.56 -16.70 19.38
N GLU A 120 -6.00 -16.37 20.58
CA GLU A 120 -6.85 -15.20 20.84
C GLU A 120 -6.09 -13.90 20.57
N ASP A 121 -4.85 -13.78 21.06
CA ASP A 121 -4.03 -12.58 20.83
C ASP A 121 -3.72 -12.38 19.35
N LYS A 122 -3.49 -13.46 18.59
CA LYS A 122 -3.29 -13.38 17.14
C LYS A 122 -4.54 -12.84 16.45
N LEU A 123 -5.72 -13.32 16.82
CA LEU A 123 -6.98 -12.85 16.24
C LEU A 123 -7.26 -11.40 16.63
N GLU A 124 -7.02 -11.02 17.89
CA GLU A 124 -7.15 -9.64 18.35
C GLU A 124 -6.22 -8.71 17.58
N ALA A 125 -4.95 -9.07 17.42
CA ALA A 125 -3.97 -8.30 16.66
C ALA A 125 -4.38 -8.06 15.20
N ILE A 126 -5.08 -9.01 14.59
CA ILE A 126 -5.55 -8.86 13.21
C ILE A 126 -6.88 -8.10 13.14
N LYS A 127 -7.74 -8.19 14.16
CA LYS A 127 -9.07 -7.55 14.17
C LYS A 127 -9.06 -6.10 14.67
N VAL A 128 -8.00 -5.67 15.34
CA VAL A 128 -7.85 -4.31 15.85
C VAL A 128 -8.00 -3.27 14.74
N ASP A 129 -8.61 -2.13 15.09
CA ASP A 129 -8.89 -1.01 14.17
C ASP A 129 -9.50 -1.46 12.83
N ASP A 130 -10.61 -2.21 12.90
CA ASP A 130 -11.35 -2.73 11.74
C ASP A 130 -10.46 -3.51 10.74
N CYS A 131 -9.61 -4.38 11.28
CA CYS A 131 -8.67 -5.19 10.52
C CYS A 131 -7.66 -4.39 9.68
N CYS A 132 -7.17 -3.27 10.22
CA CYS A 132 -6.20 -2.37 9.58
C CYS A 132 -4.98 -3.09 8.96
N ALA A 133 -4.45 -4.15 9.58
CA ALA A 133 -3.30 -4.90 9.05
C ALA A 133 -3.61 -5.55 7.68
N ILE A 134 -4.81 -6.12 7.51
CA ILE A 134 -5.28 -6.69 6.23
C ILE A 134 -5.44 -5.60 5.20
N ARG A 135 -6.09 -4.50 5.58
CA ARG A 135 -6.31 -3.35 4.70
C ARG A 135 -5.00 -2.75 4.22
N TYR A 136 -4.08 -2.43 5.11
CA TYR A 136 -2.79 -1.82 4.73
C TYR A 136 -1.94 -2.73 3.85
N ALA A 137 -1.92 -4.04 4.13
CA ALA A 137 -1.25 -5.01 3.25
C ALA A 137 -1.90 -5.02 1.85
N ALA A 138 -3.22 -4.88 1.77
CA ALA A 138 -3.96 -4.79 0.50
C ALA A 138 -3.68 -3.47 -0.26
N GLU A 139 -3.83 -2.33 0.42
CA GLU A 139 -3.65 -0.99 -0.12
C GLU A 139 -2.24 -0.77 -0.71
N ASN A 140 -1.22 -1.37 -0.08
CA ASN A 140 0.18 -1.32 -0.49
C ASN A 140 0.62 -2.50 -1.38
N GLY A 141 -0.32 -3.38 -1.79
CA GLY A 141 -0.04 -4.40 -2.78
C GLY A 141 0.77 -5.60 -2.29
N HIS A 142 0.87 -5.81 -0.98
CA HIS A 142 1.61 -6.91 -0.37
C HIS A 142 0.80 -8.20 -0.35
N LEU A 143 0.54 -8.76 -1.55
CA LEU A 143 -0.31 -9.94 -1.73
C LEU A 143 0.07 -11.12 -0.83
N ALA A 144 1.36 -11.45 -0.71
CA ALA A 144 1.80 -12.58 0.13
C ALA A 144 1.48 -12.36 1.61
N THR A 145 1.62 -11.13 2.08
CA THR A 145 1.26 -10.73 3.45
C THR A 145 -0.23 -10.76 3.67
N LEU A 146 -1.00 -10.23 2.72
CA LEU A 146 -2.47 -10.26 2.73
C LEU A 146 -3.01 -11.70 2.78
N GLN A 147 -2.47 -12.59 1.94
CA GLN A 147 -2.86 -14.00 1.90
C GLN A 147 -2.54 -14.71 3.22
N TYR A 148 -1.36 -14.46 3.80
CA TYR A 148 -1.01 -15.03 5.10
C TYR A 148 -1.99 -14.57 6.19
N LEU A 149 -2.27 -13.27 6.28
CA LEU A 149 -3.20 -12.70 7.26
C LEU A 149 -4.63 -13.21 7.09
N SER A 150 -5.06 -13.38 5.84
CA SER A 150 -6.42 -13.78 5.52
C SER A 150 -6.62 -15.29 5.63
N GLU A 151 -5.65 -16.12 5.24
CA GLU A 151 -5.84 -17.58 5.13
C GLU A 151 -5.22 -18.39 6.26
N GLU A 152 -4.11 -17.95 6.83
CA GLU A 152 -3.32 -18.79 7.75
C GLU A 152 -3.55 -18.47 9.23
N VAL A 153 -3.99 -17.25 9.57
CA VAL A 153 -4.19 -16.81 10.96
C VAL A 153 -5.54 -17.31 11.55
N GLY A 154 -6.38 -17.96 10.75
CA GLY A 154 -7.61 -18.60 11.22
C GLY A 154 -8.84 -17.69 11.28
N LEU A 155 -8.84 -16.59 10.52
CA LEU A 155 -10.02 -15.74 10.38
C LEU A 155 -11.20 -16.49 9.76
N SER A 156 -12.40 -16.23 10.28
CA SER A 156 -13.62 -16.74 9.65
C SER A 156 -13.85 -16.05 8.31
N LYS A 157 -14.64 -16.67 7.43
CA LYS A 157 -15.00 -16.05 6.15
C LYS A 157 -15.69 -14.69 6.34
N GLU A 158 -16.49 -14.54 7.40
CA GLU A 158 -17.18 -13.28 7.71
C GLU A 158 -16.18 -12.20 8.11
N ASP A 159 -15.22 -12.52 8.99
CA ASP A 159 -14.19 -11.56 9.42
C ASP A 159 -13.38 -11.02 8.22
N LYS A 160 -13.00 -11.91 7.29
CA LYS A 160 -12.29 -11.50 6.06
C LYS A 160 -13.13 -10.54 5.22
N LEU A 161 -14.44 -10.81 5.13
CA LEU A 161 -15.35 -9.99 4.34
C LEU A 161 -15.56 -8.62 4.99
N GLU A 162 -15.78 -8.59 6.31
CA GLU A 162 -15.91 -7.36 7.08
C GLU A 162 -14.66 -6.49 6.95
N ALA A 163 -13.46 -7.08 7.10
CA ALA A 163 -12.17 -6.39 6.93
C ALA A 163 -12.00 -5.68 5.58
N ILE A 164 -12.48 -6.30 4.50
CA ILE A 164 -12.39 -5.73 3.15
C ILE A 164 -13.49 -4.71 2.89
N LYS A 165 -14.66 -4.82 3.54
CA LYS A 165 -15.80 -3.91 3.33
C LYS A 165 -15.68 -2.56 4.03
N VAL A 166 -14.75 -2.41 4.97
CA VAL A 166 -14.54 -1.17 5.70
C VAL A 166 -14.28 0.02 4.75
N ASP A 167 -14.86 1.17 5.08
CA ASP A 167 -14.77 2.41 4.30
C ASP A 167 -15.12 2.23 2.81
N ASP A 168 -16.27 1.59 2.56
CA ASP A 168 -16.81 1.32 1.22
C ASP A 168 -15.81 0.58 0.33
N CYS A 169 -15.21 -0.48 0.87
CA CYS A 169 -14.17 -1.27 0.21
C CYS A 169 -12.93 -0.45 -0.22
N SER A 170 -12.49 0.48 0.64
CA SER A 170 -11.32 1.35 0.41
C SER A 170 -10.07 0.58 -0.04
N ALA A 171 -9.81 -0.61 0.53
CA ALA A 171 -8.68 -1.45 0.16
C ALA A 171 -8.66 -1.82 -1.34
N ILE A 172 -9.83 -2.07 -1.95
CA ILE A 172 -9.96 -2.33 -3.39
C ILE A 172 -9.60 -1.09 -4.20
N ARG A 173 -10.07 0.09 -3.77
CA ARG A 173 -9.82 1.37 -4.43
C ARG A 173 -8.33 1.69 -4.44
N TYR A 174 -7.68 1.68 -3.27
CA TYR A 174 -6.26 1.99 -3.15
C TYR A 174 -5.36 0.95 -3.84
N ALA A 175 -5.66 -0.36 -3.70
CA ALA A 175 -4.92 -1.39 -4.43
C ALA A 175 -5.00 -1.15 -5.95
N ALA A 176 -6.16 -0.72 -6.45
CA ALA A 176 -6.30 -0.38 -7.86
C ALA A 176 -5.54 0.91 -8.22
N GLU A 177 -5.71 1.99 -7.45
CA GLU A 177 -5.06 3.30 -7.67
C GLU A 177 -3.53 3.23 -7.73
N ASN A 178 -2.94 2.34 -6.93
CA ASN A 178 -1.49 2.06 -6.90
C ASN A 178 -1.06 0.98 -7.91
N GLY A 179 -1.98 0.45 -8.71
CA GLY A 179 -1.68 -0.49 -9.79
C GLY A 179 -1.39 -1.93 -9.32
N HIS A 180 -1.77 -2.29 -8.10
CA HIS A 180 -1.54 -3.61 -7.51
C HIS A 180 -2.56 -4.65 -8.02
N LEU A 181 -2.50 -4.95 -9.32
CA LEU A 181 -3.45 -5.84 -10.01
C LEU A 181 -3.60 -7.21 -9.33
N SER A 182 -2.50 -7.86 -8.92
CA SER A 182 -2.57 -9.18 -8.30
C SER A 182 -3.29 -9.16 -6.94
N THR A 183 -3.11 -8.09 -6.18
CA THR A 183 -3.84 -7.87 -4.92
C THR A 183 -5.31 -7.59 -5.18
N LEU A 184 -5.60 -6.72 -6.15
CA LEU A 184 -6.96 -6.43 -6.57
C LEU A 184 -7.72 -7.71 -7.00
N GLN A 185 -7.08 -8.58 -7.79
CA GLN A 185 -7.63 -9.87 -8.21
C GLN A 185 -7.94 -10.79 -7.03
N TYR A 186 -7.01 -10.89 -6.06
CA TYR A 186 -7.25 -11.70 -4.87
C TYR A 186 -8.45 -11.17 -4.06
N LEU A 187 -8.52 -9.86 -3.83
CA LEU A 187 -9.63 -9.22 -3.11
C LEU A 187 -10.97 -9.46 -3.81
N SER A 188 -11.02 -9.30 -5.13
CA SER A 188 -12.25 -9.40 -5.90
C SER A 188 -12.69 -10.83 -6.17
N GLU A 189 -11.78 -11.81 -6.26
CA GLU A 189 -12.13 -13.17 -6.69
C GLU A 189 -12.15 -14.17 -5.54
N GLU A 190 -11.24 -14.05 -4.56
CA GLU A 190 -11.00 -15.09 -3.55
C GLU A 190 -11.67 -14.78 -2.20
N VAL A 191 -11.81 -13.50 -1.83
CA VAL A 191 -12.42 -13.11 -0.54
C VAL A 191 -13.95 -13.30 -0.52
N GLY A 192 -14.57 -13.50 -1.71
CA GLY A 192 -15.99 -13.82 -1.81
C GLY A 192 -16.93 -12.62 -1.78
N LEU A 193 -16.45 -11.44 -2.17
CA LEU A 193 -17.28 -10.24 -2.35
C LEU A 193 -18.43 -10.49 -3.34
N SER A 194 -19.60 -9.94 -3.01
CA SER A 194 -20.75 -9.96 -3.92
C SER A 194 -20.47 -9.09 -5.15
N LYS A 195 -21.32 -9.22 -6.18
CA LYS A 195 -21.21 -8.36 -7.37
C LYS A 195 -21.51 -6.91 -7.00
N GLU A 196 -22.45 -6.71 -6.10
CA GLU A 196 -22.90 -5.41 -5.60
C GLU A 196 -21.75 -4.69 -4.87
N ASP A 197 -21.05 -5.39 -3.97
CA ASP A 197 -19.91 -4.82 -3.23
C ASP A 197 -18.79 -4.36 -4.19
N LYS A 198 -18.47 -5.17 -5.20
CA LYS A 198 -17.46 -4.83 -6.23
C LYS A 198 -17.87 -3.59 -7.03
N LEU A 199 -19.15 -3.48 -7.37
CA LEU A 199 -19.66 -2.33 -8.11
C LEU A 199 -19.66 -1.07 -7.26
N GLU A 200 -20.06 -1.17 -5.99
CA GLU A 200 -20.02 -0.05 -5.05
C GLU A 200 -18.60 0.51 -4.88
N ALA A 201 -17.62 -0.38 -4.66
CA ALA A 201 -16.20 -0.01 -4.55
C ALA A 201 -15.69 0.77 -5.79
N ILE A 202 -16.15 0.42 -6.99
CA ILE A 202 -15.67 1.02 -8.24
C ILE A 202 -16.46 2.26 -8.64
N LYS A 203 -17.77 2.28 -8.34
CA LYS A 203 -18.66 3.42 -8.64
C LYS A 203 -18.54 4.54 -7.61
N GLY A 204 -17.98 4.24 -6.43
CA GLY A 204 -17.73 5.20 -5.36
C GLY A 204 -17.06 6.48 -5.85
N GLU A 205 -17.48 7.61 -5.26
CA GLU A 205 -16.96 8.94 -5.55
C GLU A 205 -16.92 9.28 -7.06
N ASP A 206 -18.00 8.96 -7.78
CA ASP A 206 -18.12 9.18 -9.23
C ASP A 206 -16.95 8.54 -10.01
N TYR A 207 -16.78 7.23 -9.81
CA TYR A 207 -15.74 6.42 -10.45
C TYR A 207 -14.32 6.95 -10.21
N TYR A 208 -14.04 7.46 -9.00
CA TYR A 208 -12.75 8.03 -8.63
C TYR A 208 -11.57 7.08 -8.91
N THR A 209 -11.73 5.81 -8.54
CA THR A 209 -10.73 4.76 -8.76
C THR A 209 -10.35 4.66 -10.24
N ILE A 210 -11.31 4.60 -11.16
CA ILE A 210 -11.04 4.51 -12.61
C ILE A 210 -10.27 5.73 -13.11
N ARG A 211 -10.64 6.93 -12.64
CA ARG A 211 -9.93 8.18 -12.99
C ARG A 211 -8.48 8.15 -12.53
N LYS A 212 -8.22 7.71 -11.30
CA LYS A 212 -6.88 7.63 -10.72
C LYS A 212 -6.00 6.56 -11.35
N VAL A 213 -6.54 5.37 -11.60
CA VAL A 213 -5.84 4.30 -12.32
C VAL A 213 -5.41 4.77 -13.72
N ALA A 214 -6.27 5.52 -14.42
CA ALA A 214 -5.93 6.11 -15.70
C ALA A 214 -4.89 7.25 -15.60
N GLU A 215 -5.02 8.12 -14.59
CA GLU A 215 -4.06 9.19 -14.29
C GLU A 215 -2.65 8.65 -14.01
N ASN A 216 -2.54 7.52 -13.31
CA ASN A 216 -1.27 6.87 -12.98
C ASN A 216 -0.76 5.89 -14.05
N GLY A 217 -1.56 5.66 -15.11
CA GLY A 217 -1.14 4.82 -16.24
C GLY A 217 -1.14 3.32 -15.98
N HIS A 218 -1.87 2.85 -14.95
CA HIS A 218 -1.94 1.43 -14.59
C HIS A 218 -2.89 0.66 -15.52
N MET A 219 -2.53 0.57 -16.80
CA MET A 219 -3.37 -0.02 -17.86
C MET A 219 -3.89 -1.43 -17.54
N PRO A 220 -3.08 -2.39 -17.06
CA PRO A 220 -3.59 -3.73 -16.73
C PRO A 220 -4.69 -3.70 -15.65
N THR A 221 -4.52 -2.83 -14.65
CA THR A 221 -5.51 -2.61 -13.60
C THR A 221 -6.76 -1.93 -14.13
N LEU A 222 -6.63 -0.93 -15.00
CA LEU A 222 -7.75 -0.25 -15.65
C LEU A 222 -8.60 -1.23 -16.46
N GLN A 223 -7.94 -2.07 -17.26
CA GLN A 223 -8.59 -3.10 -18.05
C GLN A 223 -9.30 -4.11 -17.14
N TYR A 224 -8.69 -4.52 -16.03
CA TYR A 224 -9.33 -5.41 -15.08
C TYR A 224 -10.59 -4.79 -14.45
N LEU A 225 -10.52 -3.53 -14.00
CA LEU A 225 -11.67 -2.81 -13.45
C LEU A 225 -12.83 -2.73 -14.45
N LEU A 226 -12.53 -2.37 -15.70
CA LEU A 226 -13.54 -2.20 -16.74
C LEU A 226 -14.09 -3.52 -17.25
N GLU A 227 -13.29 -4.60 -17.32
CA GLU A 227 -13.72 -5.85 -17.98
C GLU A 227 -14.12 -6.97 -17.02
N LYS A 228 -13.63 -6.98 -15.78
CA LYS A 228 -13.78 -8.13 -14.86
C LYS A 228 -14.60 -7.83 -13.62
N MET A 229 -14.75 -6.56 -13.25
CA MET A 229 -15.48 -6.19 -12.03
C MET A 229 -17.00 -6.02 -12.23
N GLY A 230 -17.54 -6.44 -13.37
CA GLY A 230 -18.98 -6.57 -13.58
C GLY A 230 -19.70 -5.29 -14.00
N LEU A 231 -18.97 -4.23 -14.39
CA LEU A 231 -19.52 -3.01 -14.98
C LEU A 231 -20.28 -3.31 -16.28
N SER A 232 -21.48 -2.72 -16.42
CA SER A 232 -22.20 -2.73 -17.69
C SER A 232 -21.51 -1.86 -18.73
N LYS A 233 -21.90 -2.00 -20.01
CA LYS A 233 -21.35 -1.16 -21.08
C LYS A 233 -21.62 0.33 -20.82
N GLU A 234 -22.80 0.64 -20.30
CA GLU A 234 -23.23 1.97 -19.93
C GLU A 234 -22.38 2.54 -18.79
N ASP A 235 -22.12 1.74 -17.74
CA ASP A 235 -21.30 2.15 -16.61
C ASP A 235 -19.85 2.46 -17.05
N LYS A 236 -19.27 1.61 -17.92
CA LYS A 236 -17.93 1.86 -18.47
C LYS A 236 -17.87 3.22 -19.17
N LEU A 237 -18.86 3.52 -20.01
CA LEU A 237 -18.90 4.78 -20.76
C LEU A 237 -19.14 5.99 -19.82
N GLU A 238 -19.97 5.83 -18.79
CA GLU A 238 -20.19 6.85 -17.76
C GLU A 238 -18.90 7.16 -17.01
N ALA A 239 -18.18 6.13 -16.54
CA ALA A 239 -16.90 6.26 -15.84
C ALA A 239 -15.85 7.01 -16.66
N ILE A 240 -15.82 6.83 -17.99
CA ILE A 240 -14.88 7.54 -18.86
C ILE A 240 -15.33 8.99 -19.15
N LYS A 241 -16.63 9.28 -19.10
CA LYS A 241 -17.20 10.60 -19.43
C LYS A 241 -17.19 11.58 -18.25
N VAL A 242 -17.15 11.07 -17.03
CA VAL A 242 -17.20 11.86 -15.80
C VAL A 242 -16.07 12.90 -15.74
N ASP A 243 -16.31 14.01 -15.04
CA ASP A 243 -15.36 15.13 -14.89
C ASP A 243 -14.74 15.62 -16.21
N VAL A 244 -15.57 15.67 -17.26
CA VAL A 244 -15.16 16.12 -18.60
C VAL A 244 -14.00 15.26 -19.13
N TYR A 245 -14.23 13.94 -19.18
CA TYR A 245 -13.26 12.96 -19.67
C TYR A 245 -11.92 13.00 -18.93
N TYR A 246 -11.97 13.14 -17.60
CA TYR A 246 -10.79 13.28 -16.75
C TYR A 246 -9.73 12.21 -17.01
N ALA A 247 -10.14 10.94 -17.06
CA ALA A 247 -9.26 9.79 -17.27
C ALA A 247 -8.43 9.93 -18.56
N ILE A 248 -9.07 10.33 -19.67
CA ILE A 248 -8.42 10.54 -20.97
C ILE A 248 -7.45 11.73 -20.89
N ARG A 249 -7.91 12.86 -20.34
CA ARG A 249 -7.10 14.08 -20.22
C ARG A 249 -5.85 13.87 -19.38
N LYS A 250 -5.96 13.18 -18.24
CA LYS A 250 -4.81 12.90 -17.37
C LYS A 250 -3.88 11.83 -17.93
N ALA A 251 -4.42 10.76 -18.53
CA ALA A 251 -3.58 9.79 -19.25
C ALA A 251 -2.78 10.48 -20.36
N ALA A 252 -3.37 11.42 -21.09
CA ALA A 252 -2.67 12.21 -22.11
C ALA A 252 -1.61 13.14 -21.52
N ALA A 253 -1.95 13.90 -20.48
CA ALA A 253 -1.04 14.84 -19.81
C ALA A 253 0.19 14.15 -19.21
N ASN A 254 0.03 12.93 -18.70
CA ASN A 254 1.10 12.15 -18.07
C ASN A 254 1.82 11.20 -19.05
N GLY A 255 1.43 11.20 -20.33
CA GLY A 255 2.10 10.40 -21.37
C GLY A 255 1.78 8.91 -21.34
N HIS A 256 0.69 8.50 -20.68
CA HIS A 256 0.28 7.10 -20.55
C HIS A 256 -0.42 6.61 -21.82
N LEU A 257 0.36 6.48 -22.89
CA LEU A 257 -0.13 6.18 -24.23
C LEU A 257 -0.95 4.88 -24.31
N SER A 258 -0.53 3.81 -23.66
CA SER A 258 -1.27 2.53 -23.66
C SER A 258 -2.66 2.68 -23.02
N THR A 259 -2.73 3.37 -21.88
CA THR A 259 -3.99 3.71 -21.20
C THR A 259 -4.87 4.58 -22.09
N LEU A 260 -4.30 5.61 -22.71
CA LEU A 260 -5.02 6.53 -23.58
C LEU A 260 -5.61 5.82 -24.81
N ARG A 261 -4.84 4.96 -25.48
CA ARG A 261 -5.31 4.14 -26.61
C ARG A 261 -6.47 3.24 -26.20
N TYR A 262 -6.32 2.54 -25.07
CA TYR A 262 -7.36 1.67 -24.55
C TYR A 262 -8.68 2.43 -24.29
N LEU A 263 -8.58 3.59 -23.61
CA LEU A 263 -9.74 4.44 -23.32
C LEU A 263 -10.44 4.98 -24.59
N LEU A 264 -9.68 5.37 -25.61
CA LEU A 264 -10.23 5.95 -26.83
C LEU A 264 -10.73 4.90 -27.83
N GLU A 265 -10.09 3.74 -27.92
CA GLU A 265 -10.36 2.79 -29.01
C GLU A 265 -11.10 1.53 -28.56
N GLU A 266 -10.83 1.05 -27.34
CA GLU A 266 -11.28 -0.29 -26.91
C GLU A 266 -12.50 -0.25 -25.99
N VAL A 267 -12.70 0.84 -25.22
CA VAL A 267 -13.87 1.00 -24.34
C VAL A 267 -15.18 1.24 -25.13
N GLY A 268 -15.08 1.51 -26.44
CA GLY A 268 -16.24 1.65 -27.32
C GLY A 268 -16.87 3.06 -27.31
N LEU A 269 -16.07 4.10 -27.07
CA LEU A 269 -16.51 5.48 -27.22
C LEU A 269 -16.94 5.79 -28.66
N SER A 270 -18.03 6.54 -28.80
CA SER A 270 -18.47 7.05 -30.10
C SER A 270 -17.48 8.09 -30.64
N THR A 271 -17.40 8.27 -31.96
CA THR A 271 -16.58 9.32 -32.60
C THR A 271 -16.83 10.69 -31.98
N LYS A 272 -18.10 11.01 -31.69
CA LYS A 272 -18.51 12.27 -31.05
C LYS A 272 -17.93 12.40 -29.63
N ASP A 273 -17.95 11.33 -28.85
CA ASP A 273 -17.40 11.34 -27.49
C ASP A 273 -15.87 11.44 -27.50
N LYS A 274 -15.18 10.71 -28.40
CA LYS A 274 -13.74 10.84 -28.61
C LYS A 274 -13.34 12.28 -28.93
N LEU A 275 -14.04 12.90 -29.89
CA LEU A 275 -13.82 14.29 -30.29
C LEU A 275 -14.08 15.27 -29.13
N LYS A 276 -15.12 15.04 -28.33
CA LYS A 276 -15.41 15.84 -27.13
C LYS A 276 -14.32 15.67 -26.06
N ALA A 277 -13.83 14.45 -25.85
CA ALA A 277 -12.75 14.17 -24.90
C ALA A 277 -11.44 14.86 -25.29
N ILE A 278 -11.11 14.87 -26.58
CA ILE A 278 -9.87 15.50 -27.09
C ILE A 278 -9.96 17.02 -27.05
N LYS A 279 -11.11 17.60 -27.46
CA LYS A 279 -11.32 19.06 -27.48
C LYS A 279 -11.61 19.65 -26.12
N VAL A 280 -12.74 19.24 -25.53
CA VAL A 280 -13.24 19.83 -24.29
C VAL A 280 -12.38 19.40 -23.10
N GLY A 281 -11.78 18.22 -23.21
CA GLY A 281 -10.77 17.78 -22.26
C GLY A 281 -9.36 18.33 -22.54
N ASP A 282 -9.15 19.24 -23.50
CA ASP A 282 -7.85 19.85 -23.78
C ASP A 282 -6.68 18.84 -23.95
N ALA A 283 -6.95 17.59 -24.32
CA ALA A 283 -5.97 16.50 -24.16
C ALA A 283 -4.68 16.76 -24.98
N ILE A 284 -4.82 17.35 -26.16
CA ILE A 284 -3.71 17.80 -27.02
C ILE A 284 -2.88 18.87 -26.32
N ARG A 285 -3.53 19.90 -25.77
CA ARG A 285 -2.87 21.01 -25.08
C ARG A 285 -2.07 20.53 -23.87
N TRP A 286 -2.67 19.68 -23.03
CA TRP A 286 -1.98 19.15 -21.85
C TRP A 286 -0.81 18.22 -22.22
N ALA A 287 -0.98 17.35 -23.23
CA ALA A 287 0.12 16.52 -23.72
C ALA A 287 1.28 17.37 -24.26
N ALA A 288 0.98 18.45 -24.99
CA ALA A 288 1.99 19.40 -25.49
C ALA A 288 2.67 20.18 -24.35
N GLU A 289 1.90 20.72 -23.40
CA GLU A 289 2.40 21.48 -22.24
C GLU A 289 3.35 20.63 -21.38
N LYS A 290 3.08 19.33 -21.26
CA LYS A 290 3.89 18.38 -20.49
C LYS A 290 4.99 17.69 -21.32
N GLY A 291 5.10 18.00 -22.61
CA GLY A 291 6.13 17.45 -23.50
C GLY A 291 5.94 15.97 -23.86
N GLN A 292 4.73 15.45 -23.81
CA GLN A 292 4.40 14.05 -24.08
C GLN A 292 4.28 13.78 -25.59
N PHE A 293 5.43 13.71 -26.28
CA PHE A 293 5.50 13.66 -27.74
C PHE A 293 4.72 12.49 -28.36
N GLU A 294 4.93 11.26 -27.90
CA GLU A 294 4.29 10.06 -28.46
C GLU A 294 2.77 10.09 -28.26
N THR A 295 2.33 10.65 -27.13
CA THR A 295 0.89 10.83 -26.84
C THR A 295 0.28 11.91 -27.72
N LEU A 296 0.98 13.03 -27.90
CA LEU A 296 0.57 14.11 -28.79
C LEU A 296 0.49 13.62 -30.25
N GLN A 297 1.51 12.90 -30.71
CA GLN A 297 1.55 12.33 -32.04
C GLN A 297 0.37 11.38 -32.25
N TYR A 298 0.11 10.49 -31.30
CA TYR A 298 -1.05 9.60 -31.36
C TYR A 298 -2.37 10.35 -31.49
N LEU A 299 -2.58 11.38 -30.65
CA LEU A 299 -3.82 12.19 -30.66
C LEU A 299 -4.04 12.96 -31.98
N ILE A 300 -2.96 13.34 -32.67
CA ILE A 300 -3.03 14.10 -33.93
C ILE A 300 -3.13 13.17 -35.15
N GLU A 301 -2.34 12.10 -35.18
CA GLU A 301 -2.08 11.34 -36.40
C GLU A 301 -2.82 9.99 -36.41
N GLU A 302 -2.86 9.30 -35.27
CA GLU A 302 -3.20 7.88 -35.20
C GLU A 302 -4.56 7.58 -34.58
N VAL A 303 -5.12 8.51 -33.80
CA VAL A 303 -6.44 8.32 -33.18
C VAL A 303 -7.48 8.00 -34.25
N GLY A 304 -8.41 7.09 -33.94
CA GLY A 304 -9.45 6.55 -34.81
C GLY A 304 -10.55 7.55 -35.18
N LEU A 305 -10.16 8.77 -35.56
CA LEU A 305 -10.99 9.88 -36.04
C LEU A 305 -10.72 10.13 -37.52
N SER A 306 -11.70 10.69 -38.23
CA SER A 306 -11.51 11.13 -39.62
C SER A 306 -10.53 12.31 -39.68
N THR A 307 -9.95 12.59 -40.85
CA THR A 307 -9.05 13.75 -41.03
C THR A 307 -9.73 15.07 -40.68
N GLU A 308 -11.02 15.22 -40.99
CA GLU A 308 -11.80 16.42 -40.67
C GLU A 308 -12.00 16.55 -39.15
N ASP A 309 -12.37 15.46 -38.48
CA ASP A 309 -12.53 15.42 -37.02
C ASP A 309 -11.21 15.73 -36.29
N LYS A 310 -10.07 15.23 -36.80
CA LYS A 310 -8.73 15.53 -36.27
C LYS A 310 -8.42 17.02 -36.39
N LEU A 311 -8.65 17.62 -37.55
CA LEU A 311 -8.45 19.06 -37.77
C LEU A 311 -9.35 19.91 -36.86
N GLU A 312 -10.60 19.48 -36.66
CA GLU A 312 -11.52 20.14 -35.76
C GLU A 312 -11.00 20.06 -34.32
N ALA A 313 -10.50 18.89 -33.90
CA ALA A 313 -9.94 18.67 -32.57
C ALA A 313 -8.74 19.57 -32.27
N ILE A 314 -7.84 19.74 -33.24
CA ILE A 314 -6.65 20.58 -33.14
C ILE A 314 -7.02 22.07 -33.05
N LYS A 315 -8.05 22.53 -33.76
CA LYS A 315 -8.47 23.95 -33.75
C LYS A 315 -9.13 24.38 -32.43
N GLY A 316 -9.62 23.43 -31.64
CA GLY A 316 -10.38 23.69 -30.43
C GLY A 316 -9.62 23.47 -29.11
N GLY A 317 -8.42 22.87 -29.15
CA GLY A 317 -7.52 22.69 -28.00
C GLY A 317 -6.33 23.65 -28.05
#